data_AF-J3HYL3-F1
#
_entry.id   AF-J3HYL3-F1
#
_cell.length_a   1.000
_cell.length_b   1.000
_cell.length_c   1.000
_cell.angle_alpha   90.00
_cell.angle_beta   90.00
_cell.angle_gamma   90.00
#
_symmetry.space_group_name_H-M   'P 1'
#
loop_
_entity.id
_entity.type
_entity.pdbx_description
1 polymer ?
#
loop_
_entity_poly.entity_id
_entity_poly.type
_entity_poly.pdbx_seq_one_letter_code
_entity_poly.pdbx_strand_id
1 'polypeptide(L)'
;MKIPTTYLCAVLMLLAVTSAAEGADQVYSDLSSQPTGLVRFHSADPKSKWDLVHRRYGTGRTAIWGTLSMPASLPGKVPAMVISHGSNGVDKRLFERWAKVFNAMGIAAFVVDSFAPRGVNGTMEDQTSLSPAVNDVDALFALKLLATDPRIDAQRIGMIGFSRGGTVALDMAMESFRKGVIDDDLRFAALVAFYPGCSQVWWEVPAPALTGAPLMLALGEKDNYTPAQLCLDFVPHMQQAGQSVEVHVYPDAYHDFDNTEAYFKYHAGATSANKCPQVLFDSRHGSYYRLASGEKYASLKAVQDELKTCMIRGVSSGANLQQGARSVEDVRAFLQKAFHLQ
;
A
#
# COMPACT_ATOMS: atom_id res chain seq x y z
N MET A 1 61.85 -64.78 -5.14
CA MET A 1 60.66 -64.62 -4.27
C MET A 1 59.64 -63.80 -5.06
N LYS A 2 58.47 -64.40 -5.31
CA LYS A 2 57.17 -63.95 -5.88
C LYS A 2 56.99 -62.52 -6.45
N ILE A 3 56.32 -62.44 -7.62
CA ILE A 3 55.46 -61.34 -8.11
C ILE A 3 54.00 -61.84 -7.94
N PRO A 4 52.99 -61.08 -7.43
CA PRO A 4 52.05 -60.32 -8.30
C PRO A 4 51.25 -59.11 -7.71
N THR A 5 50.91 -58.19 -8.62
CA THR A 5 49.60 -57.58 -8.97
C THR A 5 48.53 -57.18 -7.89
N THR A 6 47.94 -55.99 -8.12
CA THR A 6 46.47 -55.65 -8.20
C THR A 6 45.74 -54.82 -7.09
N TYR A 7 44.89 -53.90 -7.62
CA TYR A 7 43.62 -53.28 -7.11
C TYR A 7 43.61 -51.88 -6.43
N LEU A 8 43.33 -50.87 -7.26
CA LEU A 8 42.09 -50.06 -7.31
C LEU A 8 41.31 -49.81 -6.00
N CYS A 9 41.21 -48.55 -5.56
CA CYS A 9 39.97 -47.97 -5.06
C CYS A 9 40.00 -46.44 -5.10
N ALA A 10 38.99 -45.88 -5.77
CA ALA A 10 38.71 -44.46 -5.88
C ALA A 10 38.06 -43.92 -4.60
N VAL A 11 38.39 -42.69 -4.22
CA VAL A 11 37.42 -41.78 -3.57
C VAL A 11 37.68 -40.38 -4.13
N LEU A 12 36.89 -39.99 -5.14
CA LEU A 12 36.64 -38.59 -5.44
C LEU A 12 35.85 -38.02 -4.27
N MET A 13 36.45 -37.16 -3.45
CA MET A 13 35.69 -36.20 -2.65
C MET A 13 35.38 -34.99 -3.54
N LEU A 14 34.26 -35.06 -4.27
CA LEU A 14 33.59 -33.83 -4.68
C LEU A 14 32.98 -33.22 -3.42
N LEU A 15 33.59 -32.15 -2.92
CA LEU A 15 32.92 -31.20 -2.04
C LEU A 15 31.78 -30.57 -2.84
N ALA A 16 30.56 -31.05 -2.58
CA ALA A 16 29.35 -30.36 -3.00
C ALA A 16 29.25 -29.05 -2.21
N VAL A 17 29.70 -27.96 -2.81
CA VAL A 17 29.30 -26.61 -2.43
C VAL A 17 28.15 -26.23 -3.35
N THR A 18 26.94 -26.54 -2.92
CA THR A 18 25.67 -26.17 -3.56
C THR A 18 24.71 -25.78 -2.44
N SER A 19 23.98 -24.67 -2.43
CA SER A 19 23.83 -23.56 -3.36
C SER A 19 23.13 -22.46 -2.53
N ALA A 20 23.78 -21.31 -2.33
CA ALA A 20 23.14 -20.16 -1.67
C ALA A 20 22.69 -19.08 -2.68
N ALA A 21 22.81 -19.36 -3.98
CA ALA A 21 22.63 -18.37 -5.05
C ALA A 21 21.36 -18.58 -5.90
N GLU A 22 20.60 -19.67 -5.73
CA GLU A 22 19.46 -19.99 -6.60
C GLU A 22 18.17 -19.23 -6.28
N GLY A 23 18.12 -18.43 -5.21
CA GLY A 23 16.89 -17.72 -4.79
C GLY A 23 16.81 -16.24 -5.17
N ALA A 24 17.91 -15.61 -5.63
CA ALA A 24 17.96 -14.15 -5.76
C ALA A 24 17.12 -13.60 -6.93
N ASP A 25 16.86 -14.39 -7.96
CA ASP A 25 16.12 -13.94 -9.17
C ASP A 25 14.78 -14.64 -9.38
N GLN A 26 14.37 -15.54 -8.46
CA GLN A 26 13.08 -16.23 -8.58
C GLN A 26 11.92 -15.24 -8.45
N VAL A 27 11.03 -15.23 -9.45
CA VAL A 27 9.75 -14.51 -9.40
C VAL A 27 8.64 -15.50 -9.05
N TYR A 28 7.98 -15.29 -7.91
CA TYR A 28 6.97 -16.17 -7.36
C TYR A 28 5.59 -15.92 -8.01
N SER A 29 4.91 -17.01 -8.37
CA SER A 29 3.48 -17.04 -8.69
C SER A 29 2.61 -17.38 -7.47
N ASP A 30 3.20 -18.04 -6.48
CA ASP A 30 2.62 -18.47 -5.23
C ASP A 30 3.71 -18.61 -4.15
N LEU A 31 3.31 -18.69 -2.88
CA LEU A 31 4.20 -18.78 -1.72
C LEU A 31 4.15 -20.15 -1.03
N SER A 32 3.84 -21.23 -1.77
CA SER A 32 3.83 -22.60 -1.23
C SER A 32 5.19 -23.05 -0.68
N SER A 33 6.28 -22.52 -1.23
CA SER A 33 7.66 -22.71 -0.76
C SER A 33 8.02 -21.88 0.47
N GLN A 34 7.08 -21.07 0.98
CA GLN A 34 7.19 -20.32 2.23
C GLN A 34 8.40 -19.37 2.31
N PRO A 35 8.73 -18.59 1.25
CA PRO A 35 9.86 -17.67 1.31
C PRO A 35 9.65 -16.60 2.40
N THR A 36 10.76 -16.00 2.83
CA THR A 36 10.78 -14.83 3.72
C THR A 36 11.85 -13.86 3.24
N GLY A 37 11.84 -12.63 3.74
CA GLY A 37 12.70 -11.57 3.21
C GLY A 37 12.21 -11.10 1.85
N LEU A 38 13.13 -10.86 0.92
CA LEU A 38 12.80 -10.31 -0.40
C LEU A 38 12.06 -11.35 -1.27
N VAL A 39 10.82 -11.04 -1.64
CA VAL A 39 9.96 -11.85 -2.50
C VAL A 39 9.65 -11.07 -3.77
N ARG A 40 10.13 -11.56 -4.92
CA ARG A 40 9.79 -10.99 -6.23
C ARG A 40 8.50 -11.61 -6.74
N PHE A 41 7.63 -10.80 -7.33
CA PHE A 41 6.38 -11.26 -7.92
C PHE A 41 5.96 -10.37 -9.09
N HIS A 42 5.04 -10.87 -9.89
CA HIS A 42 4.52 -10.12 -11.03
C HIS A 42 3.33 -9.26 -10.64
N SER A 43 3.37 -8.00 -11.09
CA SER A 43 2.30 -7.01 -11.04
C SER A 43 2.04 -6.46 -12.46
N ALA A 44 1.37 -5.31 -12.58
CA ALA A 44 1.12 -4.63 -13.84
C ALA A 44 1.23 -3.10 -13.73
N ASP A 45 1.27 -2.42 -14.88
CA ASP A 45 1.52 -0.97 -14.98
C ASP A 45 0.38 -0.20 -15.68
N PRO A 46 -0.83 -0.14 -15.09
CA PRO A 46 -1.93 0.65 -15.64
C PRO A 46 -1.56 2.13 -15.77
N LYS A 47 -1.93 2.74 -16.90
CA LYS A 47 -1.67 4.16 -17.16
C LYS A 47 -2.60 5.10 -16.40
N SER A 48 -3.73 4.59 -15.91
CA SER A 48 -4.68 5.33 -15.11
C SER A 48 -5.52 4.40 -14.22
N LYS A 49 -6.21 4.98 -13.22
CA LYS A 49 -7.19 4.20 -12.42
C LYS A 49 -8.37 3.73 -13.28
N TRP A 50 -8.70 4.45 -14.35
CA TRP A 50 -9.66 4.00 -15.35
C TRP A 50 -9.20 2.71 -16.05
N ASP A 51 -7.93 2.64 -16.46
CA ASP A 51 -7.37 1.42 -17.05
C ASP A 51 -7.38 0.25 -16.06
N LEU A 52 -7.09 0.51 -14.78
CA LEU A 52 -7.18 -0.50 -13.74
C LEU A 52 -8.60 -1.08 -13.60
N VAL A 53 -9.60 -0.25 -13.35
CA VAL A 53 -10.98 -0.73 -13.09
C VAL A 53 -11.64 -1.35 -14.34
N HIS A 54 -11.07 -1.11 -15.53
CA HIS A 54 -11.49 -1.72 -16.80
C HIS A 54 -10.54 -2.81 -17.31
N ARG A 55 -9.51 -3.20 -16.54
CA ARG A 55 -8.51 -4.21 -16.90
C ARG A 55 -7.77 -3.93 -18.22
N ARG A 56 -7.51 -2.66 -18.51
CA ARG A 56 -6.84 -2.17 -19.72
C ARG A 56 -5.36 -1.83 -19.51
N TYR A 57 -4.64 -2.75 -18.87
CA TYR A 57 -3.19 -2.62 -18.65
C TYR A 57 -2.38 -3.75 -19.32
N GLY A 58 -3.04 -4.53 -20.19
CA GLY A 58 -2.43 -5.59 -20.99
C GLY A 58 -2.03 -6.83 -20.20
N THR A 59 -1.31 -7.73 -20.86
CA THR A 59 -0.72 -8.96 -20.26
C THR A 59 0.71 -8.75 -19.77
N GLY A 60 1.26 -7.54 -19.94
CA GLY A 60 2.60 -7.20 -19.49
C GLY A 60 2.72 -7.36 -17.98
N ARG A 61 3.53 -8.34 -17.56
CA ARG A 61 3.79 -8.63 -16.15
C ARG A 61 5.07 -7.90 -15.75
N THR A 62 4.95 -6.86 -14.92
CA THR A 62 6.11 -6.16 -14.36
C THR A 62 6.58 -6.90 -13.12
N ALA A 63 7.84 -7.35 -13.11
CA ALA A 63 8.42 -7.96 -11.91
C ALA A 63 8.71 -6.85 -10.89
N ILE A 64 8.11 -6.97 -9.72
CA ILE A 64 8.34 -6.11 -8.55
C ILE A 64 8.76 -6.96 -7.36
N TRP A 65 9.03 -6.34 -6.22
CA TRP A 65 9.31 -7.07 -5.00
C TRP A 65 8.60 -6.46 -3.79
N GLY A 66 8.42 -7.30 -2.79
CA GLY A 66 8.17 -6.88 -1.44
C GLY A 66 9.06 -7.63 -0.47
N THR A 67 9.11 -7.17 0.77
CA THR A 67 9.84 -7.84 1.84
C THR A 67 8.85 -8.43 2.83
N LEU A 68 8.78 -9.76 2.90
CA LEU A 68 7.90 -10.52 3.78
C LEU A 68 8.63 -10.85 5.08
N SER A 69 8.11 -10.34 6.19
CA SER A 69 8.51 -10.74 7.53
C SER A 69 7.37 -11.49 8.20
N MET A 70 7.71 -12.62 8.81
CA MET A 70 6.77 -13.42 9.58
C MET A 70 6.95 -13.09 11.07
N PRO A 71 5.86 -13.14 11.87
CA PRO A 71 5.99 -13.12 13.33
C PRO A 71 6.76 -14.36 13.81
N ALA A 72 7.16 -14.36 15.08
CA ALA A 72 7.62 -15.59 15.72
C ALA A 72 6.59 -16.72 15.52
N SER A 73 7.04 -17.96 15.38
CA SER A 73 6.15 -19.08 15.05
C SER A 73 5.00 -19.18 16.06
N LEU A 74 3.79 -18.91 15.58
CA LEU A 74 2.54 -19.09 16.31
C LEU A 74 1.83 -20.35 15.81
N PRO A 75 1.01 -21.02 16.64
CA PRO A 75 0.20 -22.14 16.19
C PRO A 75 -0.78 -21.71 15.09
N GLY A 76 -0.80 -22.44 13.97
CA GLY A 76 -1.76 -22.22 12.88
C GLY A 76 -1.39 -21.09 11.94
N LYS A 77 -2.38 -20.64 11.16
CA LYS A 77 -2.23 -19.56 10.18
C LYS A 77 -2.34 -18.20 10.83
N VAL A 78 -1.46 -17.27 10.45
CA VAL A 78 -1.42 -15.91 10.97
C VAL A 78 -2.12 -14.91 10.03
N PRO A 79 -2.72 -13.83 10.55
CA PRO A 79 -3.10 -12.68 9.72
C PRO A 79 -1.88 -12.02 9.05
N ALA A 80 -2.11 -11.19 8.05
CA ALA A 80 -1.05 -10.42 7.39
C ALA A 80 -1.46 -8.96 7.09
N MET A 81 -0.48 -8.08 6.98
CA MET A 81 -0.65 -6.69 6.54
C MET A 81 0.23 -6.41 5.33
N VAL A 82 -0.39 -5.98 4.23
CA VAL A 82 0.30 -5.34 3.11
C VAL A 82 0.62 -3.90 3.49
N ILE A 83 1.87 -3.47 3.31
CA ILE A 83 2.35 -2.13 3.67
C ILE A 83 2.72 -1.37 2.40
N SER A 84 1.98 -0.30 2.10
CA SER A 84 2.18 0.55 0.92
C SER A 84 2.86 1.87 1.26
N HIS A 85 3.99 2.14 0.61
CA HIS A 85 4.80 3.34 0.87
C HIS A 85 4.21 4.64 0.29
N GLY A 86 4.72 5.78 0.75
CA GLY A 86 4.36 7.11 0.25
C GLY A 86 5.17 7.56 -0.98
N SER A 87 5.10 8.83 -1.33
CA SER A 87 5.77 9.40 -2.53
C SER A 87 7.30 9.41 -2.46
N ASN A 88 7.92 9.08 -1.32
CA ASN A 88 9.38 8.93 -1.20
C ASN A 88 9.89 7.50 -1.48
N GLY A 89 8.99 6.56 -1.81
CA GLY A 89 9.37 5.14 -1.86
C GLY A 89 9.42 4.51 -0.47
N VAL A 90 10.00 3.31 -0.41
CA VAL A 90 10.19 2.56 0.83
C VAL A 90 11.19 3.27 1.75
N ASP A 91 10.81 3.47 3.01
CA ASP A 91 11.65 4.08 4.03
C ASP A 91 11.80 3.19 5.28
N LYS A 92 12.69 3.58 6.19
CA LYS A 92 12.98 2.82 7.41
C LYS A 92 11.77 2.61 8.32
N ARG A 93 10.82 3.55 8.36
CA ARG A 93 9.65 3.50 9.26
C ARG A 93 8.79 2.28 8.97
N LEU A 94 8.68 1.90 7.69
CA LEU A 94 7.89 0.73 7.26
C LEU A 94 8.41 -0.57 7.90
N PHE A 95 9.73 -0.69 8.06
CA PHE A 95 10.37 -1.86 8.66
C PHE A 95 10.56 -1.72 10.17
N GLU A 96 11.15 -0.61 10.61
CA GLU A 96 11.58 -0.41 11.99
C GLU A 96 10.43 -0.11 12.95
N ARG A 97 9.31 0.40 12.44
CA ARG A 97 8.08 0.60 13.20
C ARG A 97 7.03 -0.43 12.79
N TRP A 98 6.48 -0.30 11.58
CA TRP A 98 5.23 -0.97 11.24
C TRP A 98 5.35 -2.49 11.11
N ALA A 99 6.35 -2.99 10.38
CA ALA A 99 6.57 -4.44 10.30
C ALA A 99 6.87 -5.05 11.68
N LYS A 100 7.65 -4.38 12.53
CA LYS A 100 7.91 -4.83 13.91
C LYS A 100 6.64 -4.82 14.78
N VAL A 101 5.82 -3.78 14.69
CA VAL A 101 4.54 -3.69 15.41
C VAL A 101 3.64 -4.86 15.02
N PHE A 102 3.46 -5.12 13.72
CA PHE A 102 2.63 -6.23 13.26
C PHE A 102 3.19 -7.59 13.67
N ASN A 103 4.49 -7.82 13.50
CA ASN A 103 5.11 -9.08 13.93
C ASN A 103 4.96 -9.31 15.45
N ALA A 104 5.05 -8.24 16.26
CA ALA A 104 4.82 -8.32 17.70
C ALA A 104 3.35 -8.60 18.06
N MET A 105 2.40 -8.29 17.17
CA MET A 105 0.99 -8.66 17.29
C MET A 105 0.67 -10.06 16.74
N GLY A 106 1.68 -10.80 16.25
CA GLY A 106 1.44 -12.09 15.59
C GLY A 106 0.90 -11.96 14.16
N ILE A 107 1.10 -10.81 13.52
CA ILE A 107 0.65 -10.50 12.16
C ILE A 107 1.88 -10.44 11.23
N ALA A 108 1.84 -11.17 10.11
CA ALA A 108 2.89 -11.07 9.09
C ALA A 108 2.86 -9.69 8.41
N ALA A 109 4.01 -9.16 8.04
CA ALA A 109 4.12 -7.87 7.37
C ALA A 109 4.80 -8.00 6.01
N PHE A 110 4.18 -7.44 4.97
CA PHE A 110 4.69 -7.44 3.62
C PHE A 110 4.83 -6.01 3.08
N VAL A 111 6.06 -5.49 3.10
CA VAL A 111 6.37 -4.15 2.58
C VAL A 111 6.56 -4.24 1.08
N VAL A 112 5.65 -3.65 0.32
CA VAL A 112 5.67 -3.67 -1.16
C VAL A 112 6.44 -2.46 -1.66
N ASP A 113 7.42 -2.69 -2.55
CA ASP A 113 8.16 -1.62 -3.22
C ASP A 113 7.62 -1.42 -4.64
N SER A 114 6.82 -0.38 -4.82
CA SER A 114 6.23 -0.05 -6.12
C SER A 114 7.16 0.77 -7.01
N PHE A 115 8.27 1.26 -6.48
CA PHE A 115 9.08 2.31 -7.11
C PHE A 115 10.43 1.79 -7.61
N ALA A 116 11.25 1.22 -6.73
CA ALA A 116 12.61 0.81 -7.09
C ALA A 116 12.65 -0.24 -8.22
N PRO A 117 11.73 -1.22 -8.32
CA PRO A 117 11.69 -2.15 -9.47
C PRO A 117 11.45 -1.47 -10.81
N ARG A 118 10.88 -0.26 -10.79
CA ARG A 118 10.57 0.54 -11.98
C ARG A 118 11.59 1.66 -12.22
N GLY A 119 12.68 1.69 -11.45
CA GLY A 119 13.70 2.75 -11.53
C GLY A 119 13.18 4.13 -11.09
N VAL A 120 12.09 4.18 -10.32
CA VAL A 120 11.52 5.41 -9.79
C VAL A 120 12.10 5.66 -8.40
N ASN A 121 12.66 6.86 -8.17
CA ASN A 121 13.25 7.21 -6.87
C ASN A 121 12.28 7.96 -5.94
N GLY A 122 11.12 8.36 -6.45
CA GLY A 122 10.12 9.12 -5.73
C GLY A 122 9.24 9.93 -6.67
N THR A 123 8.06 10.32 -6.20
CA THR A 123 7.06 11.10 -6.95
C THR A 123 6.70 12.41 -6.23
N MET A 124 7.44 12.80 -5.19
CA MET A 124 7.11 13.97 -4.36
C MET A 124 7.02 15.28 -5.18
N GLU A 125 7.97 15.50 -6.09
CA GLU A 125 8.02 16.71 -6.92
C GLU A 125 7.04 16.64 -8.10
N ASP A 126 6.76 15.44 -8.60
CA ASP A 126 5.77 15.17 -9.64
C ASP A 126 5.05 13.85 -9.37
N GLN A 127 3.84 13.96 -8.80
CA GLN A 127 2.99 12.81 -8.47
C GLN A 127 2.53 12.03 -9.71
N THR A 128 2.64 12.61 -10.90
CA THR A 128 2.20 12.01 -12.16
C THR A 128 3.29 11.20 -12.85
N SER A 129 4.55 11.31 -12.39
CA SER A 129 5.69 10.57 -12.93
C SER A 129 5.55 9.04 -12.84
N LEU A 130 4.73 8.55 -11.91
CA LEU A 130 4.20 7.19 -11.92
C LEU A 130 2.70 7.20 -11.60
N SER A 131 1.91 6.62 -12.50
CA SER A 131 0.45 6.46 -12.34
C SER A 131 0.11 5.94 -10.94
N PRO A 132 -0.77 6.62 -10.17
CA PRO A 132 -1.23 6.14 -8.87
C PRO A 132 -1.86 4.73 -8.92
N ALA A 133 -2.42 4.35 -10.07
CA ALA A 133 -3.02 3.04 -10.30
C ALA A 133 -2.02 1.88 -10.15
N VAL A 134 -0.73 2.14 -10.35
CA VAL A 134 0.34 1.14 -10.17
C VAL A 134 0.35 0.62 -8.73
N ASN A 135 0.15 1.50 -7.75
CA ASN A 135 0.22 1.12 -6.34
C ASN A 135 -1.02 0.36 -5.88
N ASP A 136 -2.18 0.69 -6.44
CA ASP A 136 -3.41 -0.08 -6.23
C ASP A 136 -3.24 -1.51 -6.73
N VAL A 137 -2.69 -1.65 -7.95
CA VAL A 137 -2.44 -2.95 -8.56
C VAL A 137 -1.38 -3.74 -7.78
N ASP A 138 -0.27 -3.11 -7.41
CA ASP A 138 0.79 -3.76 -6.63
C ASP A 138 0.25 -4.28 -5.28
N ALA A 139 -0.61 -3.51 -4.60
CA ALA A 139 -1.25 -3.94 -3.36
C ALA A 139 -2.20 -5.13 -3.57
N LEU A 140 -2.99 -5.13 -4.64
CA LEU A 140 -3.91 -6.23 -4.96
C LEU A 140 -3.17 -7.50 -5.40
N PHE A 141 -2.08 -7.40 -6.16
CA PHE A 141 -1.24 -8.55 -6.48
C PHE A 141 -0.49 -9.08 -5.25
N ALA A 142 -0.07 -8.20 -4.34
CA ALA A 142 0.49 -8.60 -3.06
C ALA A 142 -0.53 -9.37 -2.20
N LEU A 143 -1.78 -8.90 -2.13
CA LEU A 143 -2.89 -9.63 -1.49
C LEU A 143 -3.06 -11.04 -2.09
N LYS A 144 -3.14 -11.15 -3.42
CA LYS A 144 -3.24 -12.44 -4.12
C LYS A 144 -2.08 -13.37 -3.77
N LEU A 145 -0.85 -12.84 -3.77
CA LEU A 145 0.34 -13.62 -3.49
C LEU A 145 0.35 -14.12 -2.04
N LEU A 146 0.09 -13.25 -1.06
CA LEU A 146 0.04 -13.62 0.36
C LEU A 146 -1.04 -14.66 0.66
N ALA A 147 -2.19 -14.59 -0.03
CA ALA A 147 -3.27 -15.56 0.13
C ALA A 147 -2.87 -17.01 -0.27
N THR A 148 -1.78 -17.17 -1.02
CA THR A 148 -1.24 -18.50 -1.38
C THR A 148 -0.25 -19.08 -0.37
N ASP A 149 0.21 -18.28 0.60
CA ASP A 149 1.14 -18.77 1.63
C ASP A 149 0.39 -19.68 2.62
N PRO A 150 0.80 -20.95 2.79
CA PRO A 150 0.11 -21.87 3.69
C PRO A 150 0.16 -21.45 5.16
N ARG A 151 1.04 -20.49 5.53
CA ARG A 151 1.16 -19.92 6.88
C ARG A 151 0.24 -18.73 7.11
N ILE A 152 -0.35 -18.15 6.05
CA ILE A 152 -1.18 -16.94 6.14
C ILE A 152 -2.66 -17.31 6.03
N ASP A 153 -3.47 -16.71 6.88
CA ASP A 153 -4.92 -16.78 6.80
C ASP A 153 -5.43 -15.78 5.75
N ALA A 154 -5.80 -16.30 4.58
CA ALA A 154 -6.26 -15.50 3.45
C ALA A 154 -7.51 -14.64 3.74
N GLN A 155 -8.28 -14.96 4.80
CA GLN A 155 -9.44 -14.17 5.22
C GLN A 155 -9.07 -13.03 6.19
N ARG A 156 -7.82 -12.97 6.66
CA ARG A 156 -7.33 -11.95 7.60
C ARG A 156 -6.07 -11.26 7.06
N ILE A 157 -6.14 -10.84 5.79
CA ILE A 157 -5.12 -9.98 5.18
C ILE A 157 -5.68 -8.56 5.13
N GLY A 158 -5.02 -7.61 5.79
CA GLY A 158 -5.35 -6.19 5.70
C GLY A 158 -4.29 -5.40 4.95
N MET A 159 -4.50 -4.10 4.81
CA MET A 159 -3.47 -3.20 4.33
C MET A 159 -3.36 -1.93 5.16
N ILE A 160 -2.14 -1.42 5.23
CA ILE A 160 -1.82 -0.09 5.73
C ILE A 160 -1.05 0.67 4.65
N GLY A 161 -1.36 1.95 4.50
CA GLY A 161 -0.63 2.79 3.57
C GLY A 161 -0.46 4.21 4.07
N PHE A 162 0.60 4.86 3.57
CA PHE A 162 1.05 6.18 4.03
C PHE A 162 1.04 7.18 2.87
N SER A 163 0.41 8.34 3.05
CA SER A 163 0.34 9.40 2.03
C SER A 163 -0.23 8.86 0.70
N ARG A 164 0.58 8.76 -0.34
CA ARG A 164 0.23 8.08 -1.61
C ARG A 164 -0.25 6.63 -1.40
N GLY A 165 0.37 5.87 -0.50
CA GLY A 165 -0.12 4.55 -0.10
C GLY A 165 -1.39 4.61 0.75
N GLY A 166 -1.61 5.70 1.49
CA GLY A 166 -2.85 5.92 2.22
C GLY A 166 -4.03 6.09 1.27
N THR A 167 -3.82 6.76 0.13
CA THR A 167 -4.82 6.83 -0.94
C THR A 167 -5.17 5.44 -1.46
N VAL A 168 -4.18 4.54 -1.65
CA VAL A 168 -4.46 3.13 -2.01
C VAL A 168 -5.40 2.47 -1.01
N ALA A 169 -5.22 2.71 0.29
CA ALA A 169 -6.11 2.17 1.32
C ALA A 169 -7.55 2.71 1.22
N LEU A 170 -7.74 3.96 0.79
CA LEU A 170 -9.08 4.48 0.48
C LEU A 170 -9.69 3.75 -0.72
N ASP A 171 -8.90 3.54 -1.77
CA ASP A 171 -9.39 2.94 -3.01
C ASP A 171 -9.82 1.48 -2.84
N MET A 172 -9.16 0.75 -1.94
CA MET A 172 -9.50 -0.64 -1.62
C MET A 172 -10.85 -0.80 -0.89
N ALA A 173 -11.52 0.29 -0.51
CA ALA A 173 -12.90 0.24 -0.03
C ALA A 173 -13.91 -0.12 -1.14
N MET A 174 -13.55 0.08 -2.42
CA MET A 174 -14.46 -0.10 -3.56
C MET A 174 -14.25 -1.42 -4.31
N GLU A 175 -15.35 -2.08 -4.67
CA GLU A 175 -15.34 -3.33 -5.43
C GLU A 175 -14.75 -3.17 -6.84
N SER A 176 -14.84 -2.00 -7.47
CA SER A 176 -14.31 -1.79 -8.82
C SER A 176 -12.79 -1.86 -8.89
N PHE A 177 -12.09 -1.36 -7.88
CA PHE A 177 -10.64 -1.51 -7.75
C PHE A 177 -10.26 -2.96 -7.51
N ARG A 178 -10.91 -3.62 -6.55
CA ARG A 178 -10.69 -5.05 -6.27
C ARG A 178 -10.91 -5.92 -7.52
N LYS A 179 -12.06 -5.75 -8.19
CA LYS A 179 -12.40 -6.44 -9.45
C LYS A 179 -11.53 -6.01 -10.62
N GLY A 180 -10.78 -4.93 -10.51
CA GLY A 180 -9.72 -4.59 -11.47
C GLY A 180 -8.64 -5.67 -11.55
N VAL A 181 -8.40 -6.44 -10.48
CA VAL A 181 -7.30 -7.44 -10.42
C VAL A 181 -7.76 -8.84 -9.96
N ILE A 182 -8.78 -8.92 -9.12
CA ILE A 182 -9.24 -10.14 -8.44
C ILE A 182 -10.63 -10.50 -8.96
N ASP A 183 -10.78 -11.72 -9.49
CA ASP A 183 -12.05 -12.23 -10.04
C ASP A 183 -12.98 -12.82 -8.98
N ASP A 184 -12.41 -13.44 -7.95
CA ASP A 184 -13.13 -14.16 -6.91
C ASP A 184 -13.52 -13.24 -5.74
N ASP A 185 -13.64 -13.80 -4.54
CA ASP A 185 -14.04 -13.12 -3.31
C ASP A 185 -12.86 -12.70 -2.41
N LEU A 186 -11.60 -12.87 -2.86
CA LEU A 186 -10.44 -12.41 -2.12
C LEU A 186 -10.45 -10.88 -2.02
N ARG A 187 -10.30 -10.37 -0.80
CA ARG A 187 -10.36 -8.94 -0.48
C ARG A 187 -9.54 -8.66 0.78
N PHE A 188 -9.17 -7.40 0.97
CA PHE A 188 -8.62 -6.97 2.26
C PHE A 188 -9.70 -7.03 3.33
N ALA A 189 -9.35 -7.50 4.52
CA ALA A 189 -10.24 -7.59 5.68
C ALA A 189 -10.19 -6.34 6.58
N ALA A 190 -9.18 -5.47 6.41
CA ALA A 190 -9.03 -4.21 7.15
C ALA A 190 -8.20 -3.21 6.33
N LEU A 191 -8.55 -1.93 6.39
CA LEU A 191 -7.89 -0.85 5.67
C LEU A 191 -7.42 0.23 6.66
N VAL A 192 -6.15 0.63 6.59
CA VAL A 192 -5.58 1.69 7.43
C VAL A 192 -4.90 2.73 6.55
N ALA A 193 -5.40 3.96 6.55
CA ALA A 193 -4.90 5.06 5.73
C ALA A 193 -4.28 6.15 6.62
N PHE A 194 -2.95 6.28 6.54
CA PHE A 194 -2.20 7.36 7.17
C PHE A 194 -2.09 8.56 6.23
N TYR A 195 -2.62 9.71 6.68
CA TYR A 195 -2.55 11.01 6.02
C TYR A 195 -2.73 10.95 4.48
N PRO A 196 -3.80 10.29 3.98
CA PRO A 196 -4.00 10.08 2.56
C PRO A 196 -4.27 11.40 1.82
N GLY A 197 -4.02 11.41 0.51
CA GLY A 197 -4.46 12.52 -0.33
C GLY A 197 -5.98 12.51 -0.53
N CYS A 198 -6.70 13.50 -0.01
CA CYS A 198 -8.15 13.65 -0.16
C CYS A 198 -8.57 14.88 -0.98
N SER A 199 -7.63 15.62 -1.59
CA SER A 199 -7.95 16.70 -2.54
C SER A 199 -8.52 16.15 -3.87
N GLN A 200 -8.12 14.94 -4.22
CA GLN A 200 -8.57 14.21 -5.40
C GLN A 200 -8.96 12.83 -4.89
N VAL A 201 -10.26 12.54 -4.81
CA VAL A 201 -10.78 11.28 -4.29
C VAL A 201 -11.30 10.44 -5.45
N TRP A 202 -10.98 9.16 -5.48
CA TRP A 202 -11.53 8.24 -6.46
C TRP A 202 -12.77 7.60 -5.84
N TRP A 203 -13.94 7.93 -6.36
CA TRP A 203 -15.21 7.48 -5.84
C TRP A 203 -16.23 7.45 -6.97
N GLU A 204 -17.18 6.52 -6.94
CA GLU A 204 -18.19 6.37 -7.99
C GLU A 204 -19.45 7.19 -7.69
N VAL A 205 -20.10 7.69 -8.74
CA VAL A 205 -21.41 8.33 -8.68
C VAL A 205 -22.35 7.65 -9.69
N PRO A 206 -23.45 7.01 -9.25
CA PRO A 206 -23.92 6.86 -7.87
C PRO A 206 -22.96 6.04 -7.00
N ALA A 207 -23.20 6.04 -5.68
CA ALA A 207 -22.30 5.43 -4.70
C ALA A 207 -21.85 4.00 -5.09
N PRO A 208 -20.56 3.68 -4.91
CA PRO A 208 -19.97 2.42 -5.35
C PRO A 208 -20.49 1.23 -4.55
N ALA A 209 -20.33 0.05 -5.12
CA ALA A 209 -20.33 -1.18 -4.34
C ALA A 209 -19.05 -1.25 -3.48
N LEU A 210 -19.21 -1.54 -2.19
CA LEU A 210 -18.10 -1.57 -1.24
C LEU A 210 -17.61 -2.99 -0.97
N THR A 211 -16.32 -3.13 -0.64
CA THR A 211 -15.71 -4.43 -0.28
C THR A 211 -16.13 -4.91 1.10
N GLY A 212 -16.62 -4.01 1.95
CA GLY A 212 -17.08 -4.27 3.33
C GLY A 212 -15.97 -4.21 4.39
N ALA A 213 -14.71 -4.01 4.00
CA ALA A 213 -13.60 -3.88 4.94
C ALA A 213 -13.74 -2.58 5.76
N PRO A 214 -13.62 -2.60 7.10
CA PRO A 214 -13.55 -1.38 7.89
C PRO A 214 -12.31 -0.56 7.51
N LEU A 215 -12.44 0.76 7.57
CA LEU A 215 -11.38 1.72 7.25
C LEU A 215 -11.05 2.58 8.48
N MET A 216 -9.77 2.66 8.83
CA MET A 216 -9.24 3.62 9.78
C MET A 216 -8.50 4.75 9.06
N LEU A 217 -8.83 6.00 9.36
CA LEU A 217 -8.10 7.19 8.93
C LEU A 217 -7.24 7.72 10.08
N ALA A 218 -5.95 7.91 9.82
CA ALA A 218 -5.00 8.50 10.76
C ALA A 218 -4.44 9.81 10.19
N LEU A 219 -4.93 10.95 10.69
CA LEU A 219 -4.74 12.27 10.08
C LEU A 219 -3.95 13.21 10.99
N GLY A 220 -2.97 13.94 10.45
CA GLY A 220 -2.24 14.97 11.20
C GLY A 220 -2.98 16.31 11.21
N GLU A 221 -3.21 16.90 12.39
CA GLU A 221 -3.91 18.19 12.53
C GLU A 221 -3.20 19.34 11.78
N LYS A 222 -1.86 19.35 11.81
CA LYS A 222 -1.02 20.39 11.18
C LYS A 222 -0.50 19.98 9.81
N ASP A 223 -1.01 18.88 9.23
CA ASP A 223 -0.63 18.44 7.91
C ASP A 223 -1.03 19.50 6.87
N ASN A 224 -0.01 20.15 6.27
CA ASN A 224 -0.21 21.09 5.17
C ASN A 224 0.11 20.46 3.82
N TYR A 225 0.47 19.19 3.76
CA TYR A 225 0.67 18.47 2.51
C TYR A 225 -0.65 17.87 2.03
N THR A 226 -1.29 17.05 2.88
CA THR A 226 -2.61 16.44 2.67
C THR A 226 -3.53 16.78 3.84
N PRO A 227 -4.06 18.02 3.90
CA PRO A 227 -4.76 18.50 5.09
C PRO A 227 -5.90 17.59 5.54
N ALA A 228 -5.94 17.31 6.85
CA ALA A 228 -6.92 16.44 7.46
C ALA A 228 -8.36 16.81 7.08
N GLN A 229 -8.66 18.10 7.01
CA GLN A 229 -10.00 18.61 6.69
C GLN A 229 -10.53 18.07 5.36
N LEU A 230 -9.68 17.92 4.33
CA LEU A 230 -10.13 17.38 3.04
C LEU A 230 -10.62 15.94 3.18
N CYS A 231 -9.99 15.13 4.03
CA CYS A 231 -10.49 13.79 4.31
C CYS A 231 -11.75 13.83 5.16
N LEU A 232 -11.83 14.72 6.16
CA LEU A 232 -13.03 14.91 6.98
C LEU A 232 -14.25 15.32 6.15
N ASP A 233 -14.06 16.16 5.13
CA ASP A 233 -15.10 16.58 4.20
C ASP A 233 -15.60 15.40 3.34
N PHE A 234 -14.76 14.40 3.09
CA PHE A 234 -15.10 13.21 2.31
C PHE A 234 -15.73 12.08 3.15
N VAL A 235 -15.42 11.99 4.45
CA VAL A 235 -15.96 10.95 5.35
C VAL A 235 -17.49 10.81 5.29
N PRO A 236 -18.29 11.88 5.29
CA PRO A 236 -19.74 11.77 5.14
C PRO A 236 -20.19 11.05 3.86
N HIS A 237 -19.49 11.26 2.73
CA HIS A 237 -19.81 10.57 1.48
C HIS A 237 -19.56 9.06 1.58
N MET A 238 -18.45 8.67 2.21
CA MET A 238 -18.13 7.26 2.47
C MET A 238 -19.17 6.62 3.40
N GLN A 239 -19.50 7.27 4.51
CA GLN A 239 -20.47 6.77 5.49
C GLN A 239 -21.89 6.66 4.91
N GLN A 240 -22.31 7.64 4.10
CA GLN A 240 -23.60 7.59 3.40
C GLN A 240 -23.70 6.42 2.42
N ALA A 241 -22.57 5.99 1.83
CA ALA A 241 -22.51 4.79 0.99
C ALA A 241 -22.44 3.48 1.80
N GLY A 242 -22.38 3.55 3.14
CA GLY A 242 -22.32 2.38 4.03
C GLY A 242 -20.90 1.96 4.42
N GLN A 243 -19.86 2.72 4.08
CA GLN A 243 -18.50 2.42 4.50
C GLN A 243 -18.34 2.62 6.01
N SER A 244 -17.79 1.62 6.70
CA SER A 244 -17.37 1.76 8.10
C SER A 244 -16.06 2.54 8.14
N VAL A 245 -16.10 3.76 8.71
CA VAL A 245 -14.94 4.64 8.82
C VAL A 245 -14.71 5.04 10.28
N GLU A 246 -13.53 4.73 10.79
CA GLU A 246 -12.99 5.20 12.07
C GLU A 246 -11.98 6.30 11.79
N VAL A 247 -12.09 7.45 12.47
CA VAL A 247 -11.26 8.63 12.20
C VAL A 247 -10.50 9.05 13.43
N HIS A 248 -9.19 9.20 13.28
CA HIS A 248 -8.28 9.73 14.30
C HIS A 248 -7.56 10.96 13.75
N VAL A 249 -7.76 12.11 14.39
CA VAL A 249 -7.00 13.33 14.14
C VAL A 249 -6.01 13.52 15.27
N TYR A 250 -4.72 13.51 14.96
CA TYR A 250 -3.64 13.59 15.92
C TYR A 250 -3.23 15.06 16.13
N PRO A 251 -3.37 15.60 17.35
CA PRO A 251 -3.03 16.99 17.64
C PRO A 251 -1.55 17.29 17.40
N ASP A 252 -1.25 18.47 16.88
CA ASP A 252 0.11 18.94 16.57
C ASP A 252 0.92 18.05 15.59
N ALA A 253 0.30 17.06 14.97
CA ALA A 253 0.95 16.16 14.02
C ALA A 253 0.96 16.75 12.60
N TYR A 254 2.12 16.65 11.93
CA TYR A 254 2.29 17.04 10.53
C TYR A 254 2.13 15.83 9.60
N HIS A 255 2.34 16.01 8.30
CA HIS A 255 2.56 14.90 7.39
C HIS A 255 3.74 14.06 7.89
N ASP A 256 3.66 12.73 7.81
CA ASP A 256 4.71 11.81 8.27
C ASP A 256 4.97 11.79 9.79
N PHE A 257 3.93 12.08 10.59
CA PHE A 257 4.03 12.16 12.05
C PHE A 257 4.46 10.85 12.73
N ASP A 258 4.26 9.70 12.09
CA ASP A 258 4.53 8.37 12.60
C ASP A 258 6.00 7.92 12.41
N ASN A 259 6.89 8.79 11.96
CA ASN A 259 8.31 8.45 11.80
C ASN A 259 8.98 7.99 13.11
N THR A 260 10.09 7.26 13.00
CA THR A 260 10.82 6.70 14.15
C THR A 260 11.74 7.69 14.84
N GLU A 261 12.09 8.78 14.16
CA GLU A 261 12.99 9.82 14.67
C GLU A 261 12.36 11.20 14.56
N ALA A 262 12.60 12.04 15.56
CA ALA A 262 12.12 13.42 15.58
C ALA A 262 12.78 14.22 14.45
N TYR A 263 11.96 14.84 13.59
CA TYR A 263 12.43 15.75 12.56
C TYR A 263 11.31 16.69 12.13
N PHE A 264 11.69 17.81 11.51
CA PHE A 264 10.78 18.68 10.79
C PHE A 264 11.51 19.18 9.53
N LYS A 265 10.85 19.11 8.38
CA LYS A 265 11.44 19.50 7.10
C LYS A 265 10.42 20.17 6.20
N TYR A 266 10.83 21.30 5.63
CA TYR A 266 10.13 21.94 4.53
C TYR A 266 10.64 21.40 3.19
N HIS A 267 9.72 21.03 2.30
CA HIS A 267 10.00 20.47 0.98
C HIS A 267 9.55 21.45 -0.09
N ALA A 268 10.46 22.33 -0.52
CA ALA A 268 10.14 23.40 -1.47
C ALA A 268 9.66 22.88 -2.84
N GLY A 269 10.14 21.71 -3.28
CA GLY A 269 9.79 21.11 -4.57
C GLY A 269 8.50 20.27 -4.57
N ALA A 270 8.00 19.89 -3.39
CA ALA A 270 6.85 19.02 -3.27
C ALA A 270 5.58 19.70 -3.77
N THR A 271 4.84 19.03 -4.66
CA THR A 271 3.60 19.55 -5.24
C THR A 271 2.38 19.11 -4.44
N SER A 272 1.43 20.01 -4.22
CA SER A 272 0.15 19.70 -3.55
C SER A 272 -1.03 20.41 -4.21
N ALA A 273 -2.18 19.73 -4.19
CA ALA A 273 -3.48 20.28 -4.61
C ALA A 273 -4.34 20.72 -3.41
N ASN A 274 -3.73 20.93 -2.23
CA ASN A 274 -4.44 21.29 -1.00
C ASN A 274 -5.17 22.66 -1.04
N LYS A 275 -4.87 23.52 -2.01
CA LYS A 275 -5.56 24.80 -2.27
C LYS A 275 -6.56 24.71 -3.41
N CYS A 276 -6.70 23.54 -4.04
CA CYS A 276 -7.66 23.30 -5.10
C CYS A 276 -9.01 22.84 -4.52
N PRO A 277 -10.12 23.09 -5.23
CA PRO A 277 -11.39 22.44 -4.93
C PRO A 277 -11.24 20.91 -4.94
N GLN A 278 -11.89 20.22 -4.02
CA GLN A 278 -11.89 18.76 -4.01
C GLN A 278 -12.60 18.21 -5.26
N VAL A 279 -11.95 17.25 -5.90
CA VAL A 279 -12.46 16.59 -7.10
C VAL A 279 -12.71 15.12 -6.82
N LEU A 280 -13.90 14.66 -7.18
CA LEU A 280 -14.28 13.26 -7.21
C LEU A 280 -14.05 12.70 -8.61
N PHE A 281 -13.19 11.69 -8.72
CA PHE A 281 -12.83 10.97 -9.94
C PHE A 281 -13.57 9.65 -10.01
N ASP A 282 -14.66 9.62 -10.78
CA ASP A 282 -15.39 8.40 -11.09
C ASP A 282 -14.67 7.65 -12.22
N SER A 283 -13.68 6.84 -11.83
CA SER A 283 -12.89 6.05 -12.78
C SER A 283 -13.69 4.90 -13.43
N ARG A 284 -14.83 4.51 -12.85
CA ARG A 284 -15.70 3.50 -13.45
C ARG A 284 -16.49 4.07 -14.63
N HIS A 285 -17.00 5.29 -14.49
CA HIS A 285 -17.83 5.94 -15.51
C HIS A 285 -17.08 7.01 -16.32
N GLY A 286 -15.80 7.24 -16.05
CA GLY A 286 -14.98 8.25 -16.75
C GLY A 286 -15.53 9.67 -16.55
N SER A 287 -16.05 9.96 -15.36
CA SER A 287 -16.70 11.23 -15.03
C SER A 287 -16.02 11.88 -13.82
N TYR A 288 -16.15 13.21 -13.70
CA TYR A 288 -15.47 13.98 -12.67
C TYR A 288 -16.42 15.00 -12.09
N TYR A 289 -16.37 15.20 -10.77
CA TYR A 289 -17.31 16.06 -10.07
C TYR A 289 -16.60 16.93 -9.04
N ARG A 290 -17.10 18.13 -8.81
CA ARG A 290 -16.72 18.92 -7.62
C ARG A 290 -17.34 18.25 -6.40
N LEU A 291 -16.54 17.88 -5.41
CA LEU A 291 -17.04 17.14 -4.25
C LEU A 291 -18.13 17.95 -3.51
N ALA A 292 -17.87 19.23 -3.26
CA ALA A 292 -18.74 20.09 -2.46
C ALA A 292 -20.10 20.39 -3.13
N SER A 293 -20.15 20.57 -4.45
CA SER A 293 -21.38 20.95 -5.16
C SER A 293 -22.04 19.80 -5.92
N GLY A 294 -21.34 18.69 -6.15
CA GLY A 294 -21.78 17.63 -7.05
C GLY A 294 -21.79 18.04 -8.54
N GLU A 295 -21.30 19.24 -8.87
CA GLU A 295 -21.26 19.72 -10.25
C GLU A 295 -20.31 18.87 -11.08
N LYS A 296 -20.79 18.40 -12.24
CA LYS A 296 -20.00 17.59 -13.17
C LYS A 296 -19.08 18.49 -14.00
N TYR A 297 -17.80 18.14 -14.07
CA TYR A 297 -16.87 18.75 -15.00
C TYR A 297 -17.15 18.31 -16.44
N ALA A 298 -16.95 19.22 -17.40
CA ALA A 298 -17.12 18.94 -18.82
C ALA A 298 -16.15 17.85 -19.35
N SER A 299 -14.94 17.77 -18.80
CA SER A 299 -13.92 16.79 -19.21
C SER A 299 -12.78 16.68 -18.20
N LEU A 300 -11.92 15.67 -18.35
CA LEU A 300 -10.66 15.57 -17.60
C LEU A 300 -9.76 16.79 -17.84
N LYS A 301 -9.77 17.34 -19.05
CA LYS A 301 -8.99 18.54 -19.39
C LYS A 301 -9.44 19.75 -18.57
N ALA A 302 -10.75 19.90 -18.35
CA ALA A 302 -11.28 20.97 -17.49
C ALA A 302 -10.80 20.83 -16.04
N VAL A 303 -10.78 19.61 -15.50
CA VAL A 303 -10.21 19.32 -14.18
C VAL A 303 -8.72 19.71 -14.15
N GLN A 304 -7.94 19.23 -15.12
CA GLN A 304 -6.50 19.51 -15.20
C GLN A 304 -6.19 21.01 -15.33
N ASP A 305 -7.00 21.75 -16.08
CA ASP A 305 -6.81 23.19 -16.25
C ASP A 305 -7.09 23.95 -14.96
N GLU A 306 -8.14 23.58 -14.21
CA GLU A 306 -8.38 24.17 -12.90
C GLU A 306 -7.26 23.84 -11.90
N LEU A 307 -6.82 22.57 -11.84
CA LEU A 307 -5.73 22.16 -10.95
C LEU A 307 -4.45 22.98 -11.20
N LYS A 308 -4.12 23.31 -12.47
CA LYS A 308 -2.97 24.16 -12.79
C LYS A 308 -3.06 25.57 -12.17
N THR A 309 -4.26 26.08 -11.89
CA THR A 309 -4.45 27.43 -11.32
C THR A 309 -4.25 27.49 -9.81
N CYS A 310 -4.37 26.36 -9.11
CA CYS A 310 -4.41 26.30 -7.65
C CYS A 310 -3.38 25.34 -7.03
N MET A 311 -2.72 24.50 -7.84
CA MET A 311 -1.63 23.64 -7.36
C MET A 311 -0.48 24.50 -6.83
N ILE A 312 0.01 24.12 -5.66
CA ILE A 312 1.12 24.79 -5.00
C ILE A 312 2.37 23.92 -4.99
N ARG A 313 3.51 24.57 -4.72
CA ARG A 313 4.74 23.92 -4.30
C ARG A 313 5.12 24.38 -2.90
N GLY A 314 5.72 23.49 -2.13
CA GLY A 314 6.13 23.80 -0.77
C GLY A 314 5.17 23.27 0.28
N VAL A 315 5.60 22.25 1.01
CA VAL A 315 4.85 21.64 2.13
C VAL A 315 5.82 21.25 3.24
N SER A 316 5.31 20.88 4.40
CA SER A 316 6.10 20.44 5.55
C SER A 316 5.76 19.00 5.91
N SER A 317 6.78 18.22 6.28
CA SER A 317 6.60 16.95 6.97
C SER A 317 7.41 16.96 8.25
N GLY A 318 6.98 16.19 9.24
CA GLY A 318 7.68 16.12 10.50
C GLY A 318 7.09 15.08 11.42
N ALA A 319 7.99 14.36 12.08
CA ALA A 319 7.62 13.37 13.08
C ALA A 319 7.05 14.05 14.33
N ASN A 320 6.04 13.43 14.92
CA ASN A 320 5.58 13.74 16.26
C ASN A 320 5.62 12.44 17.06
N LEU A 321 6.70 12.20 17.81
CA LEU A 321 6.95 10.89 18.42
C LEU A 321 5.85 10.46 19.39
N GLN A 322 5.20 11.41 20.07
CA GLN A 322 4.05 11.12 20.95
C GLN A 322 2.86 10.64 20.12
N GLN A 323 2.50 11.36 19.06
CA GLN A 323 1.39 10.98 18.20
C GLN A 323 1.70 9.72 17.39
N GLY A 324 2.94 9.50 16.97
CA GLY A 324 3.39 8.28 16.31
C GLY A 324 3.35 7.05 17.23
N ALA A 325 3.52 7.22 18.55
CA ALA A 325 3.28 6.15 19.52
C ALA A 325 1.79 5.91 19.73
N ARG A 326 1.00 6.99 19.89
CA ARG A 326 -0.46 6.91 20.01
C ARG A 326 -1.09 6.19 18.80
N SER A 327 -0.66 6.53 17.59
CA SER A 327 -1.20 5.92 16.38
C SER A 327 -0.91 4.43 16.25
N VAL A 328 0.18 3.95 16.87
CA VAL A 328 0.44 2.50 16.96
C VAL A 328 -0.60 1.82 17.84
N GLU A 329 -0.98 2.43 18.96
CA GLU A 329 -2.03 1.89 19.85
C GLU A 329 -3.41 1.93 19.19
N ASP A 330 -3.74 3.01 18.48
CA ASP A 330 -5.00 3.11 17.76
C ASP A 330 -5.09 2.06 16.63
N VAL A 331 -4.00 1.85 15.87
CA VAL A 331 -3.92 0.77 14.86
C VAL A 331 -4.02 -0.62 15.50
N ARG A 332 -3.40 -0.84 16.66
CA ARG A 332 -3.50 -2.10 17.41
C ARG A 332 -4.95 -2.39 17.77
N ALA A 333 -5.64 -1.44 18.38
CA ALA A 333 -7.04 -1.57 18.79
C ALA A 333 -7.95 -1.84 17.57
N PHE A 334 -7.73 -1.10 16.48
CA PHE A 334 -8.47 -1.29 15.23
C PHE A 334 -8.30 -2.70 14.66
N LEU A 335 -7.06 -3.19 14.55
CA LEU A 335 -6.77 -4.51 13.99
C LEU A 335 -7.18 -5.67 14.92
N GLN A 336 -7.11 -5.49 16.25
CA GLN A 336 -7.64 -6.46 17.21
C GLN A 336 -9.13 -6.73 16.95
N LYS A 337 -9.90 -5.66 16.73
CA LYS A 337 -11.32 -5.77 16.38
C LYS A 337 -11.51 -6.37 14.98
N ALA A 338 -10.80 -5.87 13.98
CA ALA A 338 -11.00 -6.25 12.58
C ALA A 338 -10.59 -7.70 12.27
N PHE A 339 -9.54 -8.22 12.92
CA PHE A 339 -9.06 -9.59 12.74
C PHE A 339 -9.48 -10.56 13.85
N HIS A 340 -10.26 -10.09 14.82
CA HIS A 340 -10.67 -10.87 16.00
C HIS A 340 -9.47 -11.51 16.72
N LEU A 341 -8.44 -10.70 16.97
CA LEU A 341 -7.24 -11.15 17.70
C LEU A 341 -7.57 -11.30 19.19
N GLN A 342 -7.00 -12.33 19.83
CA GLN A 342 -7.20 -12.64 21.24
C GLN A 342 -6.26 -11.84 22.16
#